data_AF-A0A1W2TM51-F1
#
_entry.id   AF-A0A1W2TM51-F1
#
_cell.length_a   1.000
_cell.length_b   1.000
_cell.length_c   1.000
_cell.angle_alpha   90.00
_cell.angle_beta   90.00
_cell.angle_gamma   90.00
#
_symmetry.space_group_name_H-M   'P 1'
#
loop_
_entity.id
_entity.type
_entity.pdbx_description
1 polymer ?
#
loop_
_entity_poly.entity_id
_entity_poly.type
_entity_poly.pdbx_seq_one_letter_code
_entity_poly.pdbx_strand_id
1 'polypeptide(L)'
;MQDHPTPPGEPARGDDTPTNRTSDSLEWAAGAPRPEQHPSSDTTSQGPFTTCLKLPYSRYPRDPDIRVIQPTNWFDWVLRPWTAFRSEPEINPGEQLVVIDPDIHTIVTHEHLAQAHRDRVDLRNAKRSLKEKLGECDKIREHWQAAVNELSDLKSSKQIFMVDDAEITAKWKQLQYSIKNLTRAYLKATIPSKQLTAGQSELLESVNPLYQAFISTKGQVHLLFQSLVWMHIHRGIFSNPTVVWGRKIPAAINALFAAKNSMFYSCTLNTFTLLSIILVPEKEYHEWRAHTNEILQQCHGIDIETQTRLSHEMYSTISQFIPRVLLSYSTHVGIIQRSMAGIINKAIELAVIFNQSRCVYEVKMVAHGERFSPRTMEYNEEYNTPGVDLMISAGLIKYGNSKGEDYDQRLVLVKSLVCPFVADDGESLDEESSGSSCDEEMDEE
;
A
#
# COMPACT_ATOMS: atom_id res chain seq x y z
N MET A 1 -19.63 -39.60 66.21
CA MET A 1 -19.02 -39.96 64.91
C MET A 1 -19.94 -39.38 63.84
N GLN A 2 -19.62 -38.35 63.07
CA GLN A 2 -18.43 -37.53 62.90
C GLN A 2 -18.88 -36.07 62.79
N ASP A 3 -18.19 -35.18 63.50
CA ASP A 3 -18.38 -33.73 63.40
C ASP A 3 -17.68 -33.21 62.14
N HIS A 4 -18.42 -32.52 61.28
CA HIS A 4 -17.86 -31.74 60.17
C HIS A 4 -17.90 -30.25 60.51
N PRO A 5 -16.81 -29.50 60.27
CA PRO A 5 -16.69 -28.10 60.67
C PRO A 5 -17.36 -27.14 59.67
N THR A 6 -18.00 -26.12 60.24
CA THR A 6 -18.60 -24.96 59.59
C THR A 6 -17.55 -24.08 58.89
N PRO A 7 -17.78 -23.57 57.66
CA PRO A 7 -16.92 -22.57 57.04
C PRO A 7 -17.20 -21.14 57.57
N PRO A 8 -16.19 -20.24 57.55
CA PRO A 8 -16.31 -18.89 58.08
C PRO A 8 -17.06 -17.95 57.12
N GLY A 9 -17.81 -17.02 57.71
CA GLY A 9 -18.73 -16.11 57.03
C GLY A 9 -18.08 -15.05 56.13
N GLU A 10 -18.81 -14.72 55.08
CA GLU A 10 -18.59 -13.58 54.19
C GLU A 10 -18.92 -12.25 54.88
N PRO A 11 -18.09 -11.21 54.74
CA PRO A 11 -18.48 -9.85 55.10
C PRO A 11 -19.18 -9.11 53.95
N ALA A 12 -20.34 -8.58 54.33
CA ALA A 12 -21.12 -7.45 53.81
C ALA A 12 -20.74 -6.78 52.47
N ARG A 13 -21.78 -6.70 51.62
CA ARG A 13 -21.96 -5.80 50.47
C ARG A 13 -21.71 -4.33 50.85
N GLY A 14 -20.85 -3.66 50.07
CA GLY A 14 -20.80 -2.21 49.96
C GLY A 14 -21.52 -1.77 48.68
N ASP A 15 -22.59 -1.01 48.85
CA ASP A 15 -23.26 -0.23 47.80
C ASP A 15 -22.37 0.97 47.42
N ASP A 16 -21.89 1.02 46.19
CA ASP A 16 -21.32 2.25 45.61
C ASP A 16 -22.02 2.53 44.27
N THR A 17 -23.05 3.36 44.34
CA THR A 17 -23.72 3.97 43.18
C THR A 17 -23.03 5.30 42.88
N PRO A 18 -22.49 5.55 41.67
CA PRO A 18 -22.04 6.90 41.31
C PRO A 18 -23.23 7.70 40.78
N THR A 19 -23.57 8.74 41.52
CA THR A 19 -24.54 9.78 41.18
C THR A 19 -24.04 10.67 40.04
N ASN A 20 -24.99 11.02 39.16
CA ASN A 20 -24.92 12.09 38.18
C ASN A 20 -24.36 13.38 38.78
N ARG A 21 -23.38 13.98 38.09
CA ARG A 21 -23.05 15.41 38.23
C ARG A 21 -22.95 16.05 36.85
N THR A 22 -24.05 16.68 36.46
CA THR A 22 -24.13 17.79 35.53
C THR A 22 -23.36 19.00 36.06
N SER A 23 -22.61 19.65 35.15
CA SER A 23 -22.23 21.07 35.09
C SER A 23 -20.72 21.23 34.84
N ASP A 24 -20.36 21.64 33.63
CA ASP A 24 -19.55 22.86 33.49
C ASP A 24 -19.64 23.41 32.06
N SER A 25 -20.21 24.61 32.02
CA SER A 25 -20.28 25.53 30.90
C SER A 25 -18.87 25.96 30.48
N LEU A 26 -18.53 25.78 29.20
CA LEU A 26 -17.40 26.45 28.57
C LEU A 26 -17.94 27.62 27.73
N GLU A 27 -18.08 28.77 28.39
CA GLU A 27 -18.09 30.08 27.75
C GLU A 27 -16.72 30.32 27.10
N TRP A 28 -16.66 30.35 25.77
CA TRP A 28 -15.51 30.90 25.06
C TRP A 28 -15.79 32.38 24.76
N ALA A 29 -15.15 33.22 25.57
CA ALA A 29 -15.13 34.66 25.43
C ALA A 29 -14.49 35.10 24.11
N ALA A 30 -15.12 36.11 23.51
CA ALA A 30 -14.65 36.86 22.37
C ALA A 30 -13.35 37.62 22.70
N GLY A 31 -12.39 37.61 21.78
CA GLY A 31 -11.16 38.39 21.91
C GLY A 31 -10.17 38.14 20.79
N ALA A 32 -10.52 38.47 19.55
CA ALA A 32 -9.56 38.50 18.44
C ALA A 32 -9.05 39.94 18.22
N PRO A 33 -7.73 40.19 18.27
CA PRO A 33 -7.17 41.47 17.84
C PRO A 33 -7.11 41.57 16.31
N ARG A 34 -7.44 42.75 15.79
CA ARG A 34 -7.30 43.19 14.40
C ARG A 34 -5.88 42.92 13.85
N PRO A 35 -5.74 42.41 12.61
CA PRO A 35 -4.50 42.55 11.88
C PRO A 35 -4.47 43.85 11.08
N GLU A 36 -3.35 44.55 11.20
CA GLU A 36 -2.97 45.74 10.45
C GLU A 36 -2.84 45.46 8.95
N GLN A 37 -3.18 46.49 8.17
CA GLN A 37 -3.10 46.56 6.73
C GLN A 37 -1.69 46.95 6.27
N HIS A 38 -1.25 46.37 5.14
CA HIS A 38 -0.47 46.98 4.02
C HIS A 38 0.44 45.93 3.34
N PRO A 39 0.92 46.15 2.10
CA PRO A 39 0.17 46.45 0.90
C PRO A 39 0.51 45.48 -0.26
N SER A 40 -0.23 45.65 -1.35
CA SER A 40 -0.18 44.91 -2.61
C SER A 40 1.20 44.70 -3.22
N SER A 41 1.39 43.52 -3.81
CA SER A 41 2.19 43.40 -5.03
C SER A 41 1.49 42.47 -6.03
N ASP A 42 1.47 42.96 -7.26
CA ASP A 42 0.80 42.44 -8.45
C ASP A 42 1.46 41.17 -9.02
N THR A 43 0.74 40.61 -10.00
CA THR A 43 1.20 39.77 -11.12
C THR A 43 1.59 38.31 -10.83
N THR A 44 0.74 37.36 -11.25
CA THR A 44 0.80 36.79 -12.62
C THR A 44 -0.18 35.61 -12.73
N SER A 45 -1.08 35.72 -13.69
CA SER A 45 -1.99 34.68 -14.19
C SER A 45 -1.22 33.42 -14.63
N GLN A 46 -1.51 32.28 -14.01
CA GLN A 46 -1.29 30.96 -14.61
C GLN A 46 -2.59 30.16 -14.54
N GLY A 47 -3.07 29.76 -15.72
CA GLY A 47 -4.30 29.00 -15.90
C GLY A 47 -4.23 27.56 -15.41
N PRO A 48 -5.37 26.87 -15.31
CA PRO A 48 -5.44 25.53 -14.75
C PRO A 48 -4.92 24.47 -15.72
N PHE A 49 -3.86 23.77 -15.32
CA PHE A 49 -3.46 22.49 -15.91
C PHE A 49 -4.39 21.38 -15.41
N THR A 50 -5.38 21.00 -16.23
CA THR A 50 -6.12 19.74 -16.08
C THR A 50 -5.42 18.64 -16.89
N THR A 51 -4.38 18.04 -16.30
CA THR A 51 -3.77 16.82 -16.87
C THR A 51 -4.58 15.62 -16.42
N CYS A 52 -5.54 15.22 -17.26
CA CYS A 52 -6.32 14.00 -17.07
C CYS A 52 -5.41 12.78 -17.29
N LEU A 53 -4.96 12.17 -16.19
CA LEU A 53 -4.22 10.90 -16.19
C LEU A 53 -5.15 9.78 -16.69
N LYS A 54 -5.12 9.52 -18.01
CA LYS A 54 -5.61 8.25 -18.57
C LYS A 54 -4.63 7.14 -18.16
N LEU A 55 -4.91 6.49 -17.03
CA LEU A 55 -4.21 5.26 -16.65
C LEU A 55 -4.93 4.06 -17.26
N PRO A 56 -4.21 3.09 -17.86
CA PRO A 56 -4.83 1.95 -18.50
C PRO A 56 -5.48 1.03 -17.45
N TYR A 57 -6.78 0.84 -17.60
CA TYR A 57 -7.54 -0.19 -16.90
C TYR A 57 -7.00 -1.58 -17.24
N SER A 58 -6.43 -2.26 -16.24
CA SER A 58 -6.29 -3.72 -16.27
C SER A 58 -7.67 -4.34 -16.00
N ARG A 59 -8.48 -4.49 -17.06
CA ARG A 59 -9.50 -5.53 -17.07
C ARG A 59 -8.77 -6.86 -16.91
N TYR A 60 -9.14 -7.68 -15.93
CA TYR A 60 -8.77 -9.10 -15.93
C TYR A 60 -9.57 -9.79 -17.06
N PRO A 61 -8.93 -10.42 -18.05
CA PRO A 61 -9.59 -11.44 -18.85
C PRO A 61 -9.05 -12.81 -18.44
N ARG A 62 -9.97 -13.75 -18.16
CA ARG A 62 -9.67 -15.17 -18.42
C ARG A 62 -9.68 -15.35 -19.93
N ASP A 63 -8.53 -15.22 -20.59
CA ASP A 63 -8.28 -15.81 -21.90
C ASP A 63 -6.76 -15.97 -22.13
N PRO A 64 -6.26 -17.13 -22.61
CA PRO A 64 -4.84 -17.44 -22.69
C PRO A 64 -4.31 -17.11 -24.08
N ASP A 65 -4.10 -15.83 -24.38
CA ASP A 65 -3.28 -15.43 -25.54
C ASP A 65 -2.83 -13.97 -25.39
N ILE A 66 -1.77 -13.77 -24.62
CA ILE A 66 -1.08 -12.48 -24.54
C ILE A 66 0.29 -12.62 -25.19
N ARG A 67 0.44 -11.96 -26.34
CA ARG A 67 1.72 -11.70 -26.98
C ARG A 67 2.62 -10.92 -26.03
N VAL A 68 3.78 -11.50 -25.75
CA VAL A 68 4.84 -10.95 -24.91
C VAL A 68 5.26 -9.58 -25.45
N ILE A 69 4.99 -8.53 -24.67
CA ILE A 69 5.62 -7.22 -24.85
C ILE A 69 7.10 -7.41 -24.49
N GLN A 70 7.98 -7.16 -25.45
CA GLN A 70 9.42 -7.33 -25.25
C GLN A 70 9.93 -6.43 -24.10
N PRO A 71 10.71 -6.98 -23.16
CA PRO A 71 11.28 -6.20 -22.08
C PRO A 71 12.33 -5.23 -22.64
N THR A 72 12.30 -4.01 -22.14
CA THR A 72 13.25 -2.94 -22.48
C THR A 72 14.70 -3.37 -22.17
N ASN A 73 15.62 -2.99 -23.07
CA ASN A 73 17.05 -3.32 -23.14
C ASN A 73 17.95 -2.92 -21.94
N TRP A 74 17.40 -2.73 -20.74
CA TRP A 74 18.21 -2.38 -19.56
C TRP A 74 19.15 -3.53 -19.16
N PHE A 75 18.68 -4.78 -19.32
CA PHE A 75 19.48 -6.00 -19.13
C PHE A 75 20.70 -6.02 -20.05
N ASP A 76 20.52 -5.62 -21.31
CA ASP A 76 21.57 -5.61 -22.33
C ASP A 76 22.62 -4.51 -22.06
N TRP A 77 22.22 -3.42 -21.40
CA TRP A 77 23.12 -2.31 -21.06
C TRP A 77 24.01 -2.60 -19.83
N VAL A 78 23.47 -3.26 -18.81
CA VAL A 78 24.20 -3.54 -17.56
C VAL A 78 25.13 -4.77 -17.68
N LEU A 79 24.74 -5.78 -18.47
CA LEU A 79 25.46 -7.06 -18.53
C LEU A 79 26.35 -7.26 -19.76
N ARG A 80 26.21 -6.47 -20.84
CA ARG A 80 27.13 -6.53 -22.01
C ARG A 80 28.62 -6.39 -21.66
N PRO A 81 29.03 -5.54 -20.70
CA PRO A 81 30.44 -5.46 -20.32
C PRO A 81 31.00 -6.77 -19.72
N TRP A 82 30.13 -7.60 -19.14
CA TRP A 82 30.51 -8.85 -18.49
C TRP A 82 30.52 -10.05 -19.45
N THR A 83 29.62 -10.08 -20.44
CA THR A 83 29.57 -11.16 -21.43
C THR A 83 30.62 -11.01 -22.54
N ALA A 84 31.06 -9.79 -22.85
CA ALA A 84 32.14 -9.54 -23.81
C ALA A 84 33.51 -10.05 -23.34
N PHE A 85 33.67 -10.40 -22.06
CA PHE A 85 34.95 -10.86 -21.50
C PHE A 85 35.20 -12.37 -21.68
N ARG A 86 34.26 -13.11 -22.29
CA ARG A 86 34.32 -14.59 -22.41
C ARG A 86 34.28 -15.13 -23.84
N SER A 87 34.58 -14.30 -24.83
CA SER A 87 34.96 -14.77 -26.16
C SER A 87 36.36 -15.38 -26.06
N GLU A 88 36.47 -16.66 -25.72
CA GLU A 88 37.68 -17.41 -26.05
C GLU A 88 37.84 -17.34 -27.57
N PRO A 89 39.01 -16.92 -28.09
CA PRO A 89 39.20 -16.88 -29.53
C PRO A 89 38.97 -18.29 -30.08
N GLU A 90 38.04 -18.44 -31.02
CA GLU A 90 37.87 -19.68 -31.78
C GLU A 90 39.20 -19.99 -32.47
N ILE A 91 39.95 -20.94 -31.92
CA ILE A 91 41.15 -21.46 -32.55
C ILE A 91 40.68 -22.24 -33.77
N ASN A 92 40.90 -21.67 -34.95
CA ASN A 92 40.50 -22.24 -36.22
C ASN A 92 41.25 -23.57 -36.42
N PRO A 93 40.59 -24.75 -36.39
CA PRO A 93 41.28 -26.05 -36.41
C PRO A 93 41.98 -26.37 -37.74
N GLY A 94 41.82 -25.50 -38.74
CA GLY A 94 42.40 -25.63 -40.08
C GLY A 94 43.65 -24.77 -40.33
N GLU A 95 44.13 -23.98 -39.36
CA GLU A 95 45.41 -23.29 -39.51
C GLU A 95 46.55 -24.30 -39.37
N GLN A 96 47.05 -24.77 -40.51
CA GLN A 96 48.32 -25.50 -40.57
C GLN A 96 49.40 -24.63 -39.91
N LEU A 97 50.01 -25.16 -38.85
CA LEU A 97 51.25 -24.64 -38.27
C LEU A 97 52.24 -24.42 -39.42
N VAL A 98 52.44 -23.17 -39.79
CA VAL A 98 53.52 -22.78 -40.71
C VAL A 98 54.79 -23.28 -40.06
N VAL A 99 55.45 -24.26 -40.70
CA VAL A 99 56.77 -24.74 -40.30
C VAL A 99 57.69 -23.54 -40.45
N ILE A 100 58.00 -22.88 -39.33
CA ILE A 100 58.95 -21.78 -39.29
C ILE A 100 60.30 -22.40 -39.63
N ASP A 101 60.77 -22.10 -40.83
CA ASP A 101 62.13 -22.41 -41.26
C ASP A 101 63.11 -21.75 -40.27
N PRO A 102 63.90 -22.54 -39.51
CA PRO A 102 64.81 -22.01 -38.50
C PRO A 102 65.91 -21.11 -39.07
N ASP A 103 66.12 -21.12 -40.39
CA ASP A 103 67.13 -20.31 -41.08
C ASP A 103 66.58 -19.00 -41.67
N ILE A 104 65.26 -18.74 -41.57
CA ILE A 104 64.71 -17.42 -41.90
C ILE A 104 64.95 -16.49 -40.71
N HIS A 105 66.09 -15.79 -40.74
CA HIS A 105 66.32 -14.59 -39.95
C HIS A 105 65.28 -13.54 -40.36
N THR A 106 64.13 -13.54 -39.68
CA THR A 106 63.18 -12.44 -39.76
C THR A 106 63.93 -11.20 -39.29
N ILE A 107 64.14 -10.26 -40.22
CA ILE A 107 64.67 -8.94 -39.90
C ILE A 107 63.63 -8.27 -39.02
N VAL A 108 63.75 -8.45 -37.70
CA VAL A 108 62.92 -7.76 -36.73
C VAL A 108 63.27 -6.29 -36.85
N THR A 109 62.43 -5.54 -37.55
CA THR A 109 62.62 -4.10 -37.69
C THR A 109 62.63 -3.47 -36.30
N HIS A 110 63.43 -2.41 -36.12
CA HIS A 110 63.49 -1.68 -34.85
C HIS A 110 62.10 -1.23 -34.35
N GLU A 111 61.16 -1.03 -35.28
CA GLU A 111 59.76 -0.71 -34.98
C GLU A 111 59.03 -1.84 -34.24
N HIS A 112 59.21 -3.11 -34.65
CA HIS A 112 58.62 -4.24 -33.93
C HIS A 112 59.19 -4.40 -32.52
N LEU A 113 60.49 -4.13 -32.33
CA LEU A 113 61.10 -4.12 -30.99
C LEU A 113 60.56 -2.97 -30.13
N ALA A 114 60.38 -1.79 -30.70
CA ALA A 114 59.79 -0.65 -30.01
C ALA A 114 58.32 -0.91 -29.62
N GLN A 115 57.55 -1.53 -30.51
CA GLN A 115 56.16 -1.92 -30.22
C GLN A 115 56.09 -2.98 -29.13
N ALA A 116 56.88 -4.06 -29.22
CA ALA A 116 56.94 -5.09 -28.18
C ALA A 116 57.38 -4.53 -26.82
N HIS A 117 58.24 -3.49 -26.82
CA HIS A 117 58.60 -2.78 -25.60
C HIS A 117 57.43 -1.97 -25.03
N ARG A 118 56.69 -1.22 -25.88
CA ARG A 118 55.48 -0.50 -25.48
C ARG A 118 54.44 -1.45 -24.90
N ASP A 119 54.14 -2.54 -25.59
CA ASP A 119 53.17 -3.55 -25.16
C ASP A 119 53.60 -4.18 -23.82
N ARG A 120 54.89 -4.42 -23.61
CA ARG A 120 55.40 -4.91 -22.31
C ARG A 120 55.22 -3.89 -21.19
N VAL A 121 55.43 -2.61 -21.46
CA VAL A 121 55.20 -1.53 -20.48
C VAL A 121 53.71 -1.40 -20.17
N ASP A 122 52.86 -1.42 -21.19
CA ASP A 122 51.41 -1.33 -21.05
C ASP A 122 50.84 -2.54 -20.30
N LEU A 123 51.28 -3.75 -20.65
CA LEU A 123 50.93 -4.97 -19.91
C LEU A 123 51.36 -4.90 -18.44
N ARG A 124 52.55 -4.36 -18.16
CA ARG A 124 53.03 -4.18 -16.78
C ARG A 124 52.19 -3.15 -16.03
N ASN A 125 51.78 -2.06 -16.68
CA ASN A 125 50.91 -1.04 -16.10
C ASN A 125 49.49 -1.57 -15.86
N ALA A 126 48.92 -2.31 -16.82
CA ALA A 126 47.62 -2.96 -16.69
C ALA A 126 47.61 -3.98 -15.55
N LYS A 127 48.66 -4.81 -15.43
CA LYS A 127 48.83 -5.74 -14.29
C LYS A 127 48.90 -5.01 -12.95
N ARG A 128 49.58 -3.86 -12.88
CA ARG A 128 49.64 -3.03 -11.68
C ARG A 128 48.26 -2.48 -11.31
N SER A 129 47.55 -1.92 -12.29
CA SER A 129 46.20 -1.37 -12.10
C SER A 129 45.18 -2.44 -11.69
N LEU A 130 45.22 -3.63 -12.32
CA LEU A 130 44.35 -4.75 -11.93
C LEU A 130 44.62 -5.19 -10.49
N LYS A 131 45.89 -5.27 -10.07
CA LYS A 131 46.25 -5.60 -8.69
C LYS A 131 45.76 -4.56 -7.69
N GLU A 132 45.85 -3.27 -8.04
CA GLU A 132 45.32 -2.18 -7.22
C GLU A 132 43.80 -2.27 -7.08
N LYS A 133 43.07 -2.51 -8.18
CA LYS A 133 41.61 -2.70 -8.16
C LYS A 133 41.16 -3.94 -7.41
N LEU A 134 41.90 -5.05 -7.50
CA LEU A 134 41.65 -6.21 -6.65
C LEU A 134 41.80 -5.87 -5.16
N GLY A 135 42.84 -5.10 -4.80
CA GLY A 135 43.02 -4.62 -3.43
C GLY A 135 41.89 -3.69 -2.95
N GLU A 136 41.37 -2.82 -3.82
CA GLU A 136 40.17 -2.02 -3.53
C GLU A 136 38.93 -2.90 -3.32
N CYS A 137 38.71 -3.90 -4.18
CA CYS A 137 37.60 -4.84 -4.06
C CYS A 137 37.66 -5.65 -2.76
N ASP A 138 38.84 -6.12 -2.36
CA ASP A 138 39.02 -6.86 -1.10
C ASP A 138 38.73 -5.96 0.11
N LYS A 139 39.20 -4.70 0.12
CA LYS A 139 38.84 -3.73 1.16
C LYS A 139 37.34 -3.47 1.25
N ILE A 140 36.67 -3.33 0.09
CA ILE A 140 35.20 -3.17 0.05
C ILE A 140 34.52 -4.42 0.62
N ARG A 141 35.00 -5.62 0.30
CA ARG A 141 34.47 -6.88 0.84
C ARG A 141 34.65 -6.96 2.35
N GLU A 142 35.82 -6.59 2.87
CA GLU A 142 36.10 -6.54 4.30
C GLU A 142 35.18 -5.56 5.03
N HIS A 143 35.03 -4.33 4.51
CA HIS A 143 34.10 -3.35 5.06
C HIS A 143 32.65 -3.82 5.02
N TRP A 144 32.24 -4.46 3.93
CA TRP A 144 30.91 -5.04 3.81
C TRP A 144 30.69 -6.16 4.82
N GLN A 145 31.66 -7.06 4.99
CA GLN A 145 31.59 -8.15 5.96
C GLN A 145 31.56 -7.62 7.41
N ALA A 146 32.35 -6.61 7.73
CA ALA A 146 32.34 -5.95 9.04
C ALA A 146 30.98 -5.30 9.32
N ALA A 147 30.42 -4.59 8.34
CA ALA A 147 29.08 -4.01 8.45
C ALA A 147 28.00 -5.09 8.62
N VAL A 148 28.10 -6.22 7.91
CA VAL A 148 27.18 -7.37 8.06
C VAL A 148 27.28 -7.98 9.46
N ASN A 149 28.48 -8.11 10.02
CA ASN A 149 28.68 -8.63 11.36
C ASN A 149 28.13 -7.66 12.42
N GLU A 150 28.42 -6.37 12.31
CA GLU A 150 27.85 -5.34 13.19
C GLU A 150 26.32 -5.33 13.11
N LEU A 151 25.75 -5.49 11.90
CA LEU A 151 24.31 -5.63 11.71
C LEU A 151 23.75 -6.89 12.37
N SER A 152 24.50 -8.01 12.34
CA SER A 152 24.12 -9.25 13.00
C SER A 152 24.14 -9.12 14.53
N ASP A 153 25.14 -8.45 15.08
CA ASP A 153 25.25 -8.19 16.52
C ASP A 153 24.12 -7.25 16.99
N LEU A 154 23.83 -6.22 16.20
CA LEU A 154 22.66 -5.36 16.41
C LEU A 154 21.35 -6.17 16.30
N LYS A 155 21.24 -7.08 15.33
CA LYS A 155 20.07 -7.97 15.17
C LYS A 155 19.87 -8.87 16.39
N SER A 156 20.95 -9.32 17.04
CA SER A 156 20.88 -10.16 18.25
C SER A 156 20.43 -9.41 19.50
N SER A 157 20.68 -8.09 19.55
CA SER A 157 20.36 -7.23 20.71
C SER A 157 19.08 -6.42 20.53
N LYS A 158 18.59 -6.25 19.30
CA LYS A 158 17.44 -5.40 18.99
C LYS A 158 16.14 -6.11 19.31
N GLN A 159 15.33 -5.44 20.12
CA GLN A 159 13.95 -5.82 20.41
C GLN A 159 13.21 -6.04 19.07
N ILE A 160 12.81 -7.29 18.81
CA ILE A 160 12.01 -7.62 17.63
C ILE A 160 10.79 -6.72 17.65
N PHE A 161 10.54 -5.98 16.55
CA PHE A 161 9.33 -5.19 16.40
C PHE A 161 8.12 -6.13 16.42
N MET A 162 7.51 -6.25 17.59
CA MET A 162 6.32 -7.05 17.83
C MET A 162 5.19 -6.08 18.13
N VAL A 163 4.20 -6.04 17.25
CA VAL A 163 2.96 -5.30 17.47
C VAL A 163 1.88 -6.29 17.83
N ASP A 164 1.12 -5.97 18.86
CA ASP A 164 0.00 -6.79 19.30
C ASP A 164 -1.15 -6.75 18.29
N ASP A 165 -1.81 -7.88 18.10
CA ASP A 165 -2.91 -8.00 17.15
C ASP A 165 -4.11 -7.13 17.57
N ALA A 166 -4.31 -6.91 18.87
CA ALA A 166 -5.36 -6.02 19.36
C ALA A 166 -5.03 -4.54 19.05
N GLU A 167 -3.76 -4.15 19.13
CA GLU A 167 -3.32 -2.79 18.76
C GLU A 167 -3.56 -2.53 17.27
N ILE A 168 -3.17 -3.45 16.39
CA ILE A 168 -3.39 -3.32 14.94
C ILE A 168 -4.89 -3.26 14.63
N THR A 169 -5.68 -4.12 15.28
CA THR A 169 -7.14 -4.12 15.16
C THR A 169 -7.74 -2.78 15.60
N ALA A 170 -7.24 -2.18 16.68
CA ALA A 170 -7.69 -0.88 17.15
C ALA A 170 -7.34 0.26 16.17
N LYS A 171 -6.11 0.29 15.64
CA LYS A 171 -5.69 1.25 14.60
C LYS A 171 -6.52 1.11 13.32
N TRP A 172 -6.79 -0.12 12.90
CA TRP A 172 -7.66 -0.40 11.75
C TRP A 172 -9.09 0.11 11.96
N LYS A 173 -9.68 -0.16 13.13
CA LYS A 173 -11.02 0.34 13.50
C LYS A 173 -11.05 1.87 13.57
N GLN A 174 -9.98 2.52 14.03
CA GLN A 174 -9.87 3.98 14.02
C GLN A 174 -9.85 4.56 12.60
N LEU A 175 -9.16 3.89 11.66
CA LEU A 175 -9.17 4.24 10.24
C LEU A 175 -10.59 4.06 9.65
N GLN A 176 -11.24 2.92 9.88
CA GLN A 176 -12.64 2.68 9.48
C GLN A 176 -13.58 3.78 10.00
N TYR A 177 -13.48 4.13 11.28
CA TYR A 177 -14.29 5.19 11.90
C TYR A 177 -14.06 6.56 11.24
N SER A 178 -12.80 6.90 10.95
CA SER A 178 -12.45 8.19 10.33
C SER A 178 -13.06 8.30 8.92
N ILE A 179 -13.01 7.23 8.14
CA ILE A 179 -13.60 7.16 6.79
C ILE A 179 -15.13 7.25 6.87
N LYS A 180 -15.76 6.49 7.78
CA LYS A 180 -17.20 6.52 8.03
C LYS A 180 -17.70 7.92 8.42
N ASN A 181 -16.99 8.61 9.30
CA ASN A 181 -17.38 9.95 9.75
C ASN A 181 -17.30 10.99 8.62
N LEU A 182 -16.20 11.00 7.87
CA LEU A 182 -16.01 11.91 6.74
C LEU A 182 -17.14 11.74 5.71
N THR A 183 -17.38 10.50 5.29
CA THR A 183 -18.37 10.18 4.25
C THR A 183 -19.80 10.49 4.71
N ARG A 184 -20.17 10.19 5.96
CA ARG A 184 -21.47 10.56 6.52
C ARG A 184 -21.68 12.07 6.64
N ALA A 185 -20.64 12.81 7.01
CA ALA A 185 -20.74 14.25 7.20
C ALA A 185 -20.90 15.00 5.87
N TYR A 186 -20.14 14.61 4.83
CA TYR A 186 -20.00 15.41 3.61
C TYR A 186 -20.55 14.77 2.33
N LEU A 187 -20.81 13.45 2.33
CA LEU A 187 -21.16 12.68 1.13
C LEU A 187 -22.45 11.87 1.34
N LYS A 188 -23.46 12.51 1.93
CA LYS A 188 -24.78 11.90 2.20
C LYS A 188 -25.87 12.29 1.20
N ALA A 189 -25.66 13.39 0.46
CA ALA A 189 -26.66 13.90 -0.47
C ALA A 189 -26.75 12.99 -1.69
N THR A 190 -27.96 12.71 -2.15
CA THR A 190 -28.18 12.01 -3.42
C THR A 190 -27.59 12.84 -4.56
N ILE A 191 -26.98 12.14 -5.52
CA ILE A 191 -26.37 12.77 -6.71
C ILE A 191 -27.19 12.28 -7.90
N PRO A 192 -27.98 13.15 -8.55
CA PRO A 192 -28.72 12.73 -9.74
C PRO A 192 -27.73 12.21 -10.79
N SER A 193 -27.93 10.99 -11.29
CA SER A 193 -27.00 10.35 -12.24
C SER A 193 -26.73 11.20 -13.48
N LYS A 194 -27.70 12.03 -13.89
CA LYS A 194 -27.59 12.99 -15.00
C LYS A 194 -26.60 14.14 -14.75
N GLN A 195 -26.23 14.39 -13.49
CA GLN A 195 -25.27 15.43 -13.11
C GLN A 195 -23.83 14.93 -13.04
N LEU A 196 -23.61 13.61 -13.10
CA LEU A 196 -22.27 13.04 -13.12
C LEU A 196 -21.62 13.27 -14.49
N THR A 197 -20.39 13.77 -14.47
CA THR A 197 -19.52 13.75 -15.65
C THR A 197 -19.17 12.31 -16.03
N ALA A 198 -18.72 12.10 -17.28
CA ALA A 198 -18.27 10.78 -17.74
C ALA A 198 -17.14 10.21 -16.85
N GLY A 199 -16.15 11.05 -16.47
CA GLY A 199 -15.05 10.62 -15.61
C GLY A 199 -15.48 10.29 -14.18
N GLN A 200 -16.46 11.01 -13.62
CA GLN A 200 -17.04 10.66 -12.32
C GLN A 200 -17.81 9.34 -12.38
N SER A 201 -18.56 9.10 -13.47
CA SER A 201 -19.29 7.85 -13.67
C SER A 201 -18.34 6.67 -13.79
N GLU A 202 -17.30 6.79 -14.63
CA GLU A 202 -16.25 5.76 -14.80
C GLU A 202 -15.54 5.46 -13.47
N LEU A 203 -15.24 6.49 -12.67
CA LEU A 203 -14.64 6.31 -11.36
C LEU A 203 -15.56 5.53 -10.41
N LEU A 204 -16.83 5.90 -10.31
CA LEU A 204 -17.79 5.20 -9.44
C LEU A 204 -18.08 3.78 -9.93
N GLU A 205 -18.16 3.57 -11.24
CA GLU A 205 -18.27 2.25 -11.87
C GLU A 205 -17.08 1.36 -11.53
N SER A 206 -15.87 1.95 -11.46
CA SER A 206 -14.65 1.23 -11.06
C SER A 206 -14.65 0.78 -9.59
N VAL A 207 -15.47 1.42 -8.74
CA VAL A 207 -15.71 1.01 -7.35
C VAL A 207 -16.78 -0.08 -7.31
N ASN A 208 -17.86 0.12 -8.05
CA ASN A 208 -18.98 -0.80 -8.10
C ASN A 208 -19.80 -0.64 -9.40
N PRO A 209 -20.06 -1.73 -10.15
CA PRO A 209 -20.89 -1.65 -11.36
C PRO A 209 -22.34 -1.20 -11.09
N LEU A 210 -22.87 -1.40 -9.86
CA LEU A 210 -24.20 -0.96 -9.45
C LEU A 210 -24.21 0.46 -8.86
N TYR A 211 -23.18 1.28 -9.09
CA TYR A 211 -23.05 2.61 -8.47
C TYR A 211 -24.29 3.50 -8.64
N GLN A 212 -24.99 3.41 -9.79
CA GLN A 212 -26.18 4.21 -10.08
C GLN A 212 -27.31 3.95 -9.09
N ALA A 213 -27.45 2.71 -8.64
CA ALA A 213 -28.47 2.32 -7.67
C ALA A 213 -28.12 2.93 -6.29
N PHE A 214 -26.87 2.79 -5.84
CA PHE A 214 -26.41 3.35 -4.56
C PHE A 214 -26.47 4.89 -4.48
N ILE A 215 -26.19 5.61 -5.57
CA ILE A 215 -26.29 7.09 -5.56
C ILE A 215 -27.73 7.60 -5.61
N SER A 216 -28.66 6.76 -6.09
CA SER A 216 -30.09 7.09 -6.20
C SER A 216 -30.83 6.76 -4.90
N THR A 217 -30.43 5.71 -4.19
CA THR A 217 -31.07 5.29 -2.93
C THR A 217 -30.67 6.20 -1.77
N LYS A 218 -31.67 6.81 -1.13
CA LYS A 218 -31.48 7.68 0.03
C LYS A 218 -30.79 6.92 1.15
N GLY A 219 -29.75 7.52 1.73
CA GLY A 219 -29.00 6.92 2.84
C GLY A 219 -27.91 5.93 2.42
N GLN A 220 -27.87 5.45 1.18
CA GLN A 220 -26.82 4.52 0.74
C GLN A 220 -25.60 5.20 0.08
N VAL A 221 -25.76 6.44 -0.37
CA VAL A 221 -24.69 7.23 -1.03
C VAL A 221 -23.37 7.20 -0.26
N HIS A 222 -23.43 7.44 1.05
CA HIS A 222 -22.24 7.48 1.90
C HIS A 222 -21.54 6.12 2.03
N LEU A 223 -22.23 5.01 1.80
CA LEU A 223 -21.64 3.66 1.80
C LEU A 223 -20.74 3.48 0.57
N LEU A 224 -21.22 3.86 -0.61
CA LEU A 224 -20.44 3.84 -1.85
C LEU A 224 -19.17 4.70 -1.73
N PHE A 225 -19.28 5.86 -1.10
CA PHE A 225 -18.12 6.72 -0.87
C PHE A 225 -17.13 6.16 0.17
N GLN A 226 -17.57 5.36 1.15
CA GLN A 226 -16.63 4.62 2.01
C GLN A 226 -15.83 3.62 1.17
N SER A 227 -16.49 2.88 0.28
CA SER A 227 -15.84 1.95 -0.66
C SER A 227 -14.83 2.66 -1.57
N LEU A 228 -15.19 3.83 -2.10
CA LEU A 228 -14.29 4.65 -2.93
C LEU A 228 -13.03 5.05 -2.14
N VAL A 229 -13.18 5.54 -0.92
CA VAL A 229 -12.04 5.91 -0.07
C VAL A 229 -11.16 4.70 0.24
N TRP A 230 -11.75 3.54 0.56
CA TRP A 230 -10.99 2.29 0.75
C TRP A 230 -10.24 1.87 -0.50
N MET A 231 -10.84 1.97 -1.68
CA MET A 231 -10.18 1.69 -2.95
C MET A 231 -8.96 2.59 -3.16
N HIS A 232 -9.07 3.89 -2.88
CA HIS A 232 -7.94 4.82 -2.97
C HIS A 232 -6.82 4.48 -1.99
N ILE A 233 -7.16 4.21 -0.73
CA ILE A 233 -6.16 3.84 0.29
C ILE A 233 -5.49 2.52 -0.08
N HIS A 234 -6.26 1.53 -0.53
CA HIS A 234 -5.71 0.24 -0.94
C HIS A 234 -4.74 0.42 -2.12
N ARG A 235 -5.19 1.02 -3.24
CA ARG A 235 -4.35 1.22 -4.43
C ARG A 235 -3.14 2.11 -4.15
N GLY A 236 -3.33 3.17 -3.38
CA GLY A 236 -2.32 4.20 -3.13
C GLY A 236 -1.31 3.83 -2.05
N ILE A 237 -1.69 2.98 -1.08
CA ILE A 237 -0.88 2.64 0.09
C ILE A 237 -0.76 1.13 0.24
N PHE A 238 -1.84 0.40 0.49
CA PHE A 238 -1.71 -1.01 0.92
C PHE A 238 -1.31 -2.01 -0.17
N SER A 239 -1.56 -1.72 -1.45
CA SER A 239 -1.08 -2.55 -2.57
C SER A 239 0.43 -2.40 -2.78
N ASN A 240 1.02 -1.30 -2.32
CA ASN A 240 2.46 -1.07 -2.36
C ASN A 240 2.90 -0.29 -1.12
N PRO A 241 2.97 -0.95 0.04
CA PRO A 241 3.14 -0.25 1.31
C PRO A 241 4.52 0.40 1.43
N THR A 242 5.48 0.05 0.56
CA THR A 242 6.82 0.68 0.52
C THR A 242 6.80 2.10 -0.02
N VAL A 243 5.68 2.53 -0.62
CA VAL A 243 5.51 3.90 -1.15
C VAL A 243 5.67 4.98 -0.08
N VAL A 244 5.46 4.64 1.19
CA VAL A 244 5.55 5.56 2.33
C VAL A 244 6.96 6.14 2.54
N TRP A 245 7.99 5.51 1.97
CA TRP A 245 9.37 5.99 2.00
C TRP A 245 9.78 6.74 0.71
N GLY A 246 8.83 7.07 -0.16
CA GLY A 246 9.04 7.84 -1.39
C GLY A 246 9.10 6.97 -2.65
N ARG A 247 9.07 7.61 -3.83
CA ARG A 247 8.83 6.92 -5.13
C ARG A 247 9.96 6.00 -5.62
N LYS A 248 11.20 6.27 -5.23
CA LYS A 248 12.38 5.55 -5.76
C LYS A 248 12.53 4.16 -5.13
N ILE A 249 12.18 4.03 -3.85
CA ILE A 249 12.32 2.79 -3.07
C ILE A 249 11.40 1.67 -3.59
N PRO A 250 10.09 1.89 -3.80
CA PRO A 250 9.21 0.89 -4.37
C PRO A 250 9.65 0.41 -5.74
N ALA A 251 10.22 1.28 -6.57
CA ALA A 251 10.72 0.87 -7.88
C ALA A 251 11.89 -0.11 -7.74
N ALA A 252 12.83 0.15 -6.81
CA ALA A 252 13.95 -0.77 -6.54
C ALA A 252 13.46 -2.09 -5.93
N ILE A 253 12.56 -2.04 -4.95
CA ILE A 253 12.00 -3.23 -4.29
C ILE A 253 11.16 -4.04 -5.29
N ASN A 254 10.33 -3.39 -6.10
CA ASN A 254 9.55 -4.06 -7.15
C ASN A 254 10.44 -4.64 -8.25
N ALA A 255 11.56 -4.01 -8.58
CA ALA A 255 12.54 -4.58 -9.51
C ALA A 255 13.16 -5.86 -8.94
N LEU A 256 13.47 -5.88 -7.64
CA LEU A 256 13.92 -7.11 -6.95
C LEU A 256 12.83 -8.19 -6.97
N PHE A 257 11.56 -7.83 -6.76
CA PHE A 257 10.44 -8.77 -6.85
C PHE A 257 10.18 -9.29 -8.26
N ALA A 258 10.21 -8.40 -9.26
CA ALA A 258 10.05 -8.77 -10.65
C ALA A 258 11.21 -9.68 -11.11
N ALA A 259 12.43 -9.43 -10.63
CA ALA A 259 13.55 -10.33 -10.86
C ALA A 259 13.31 -11.71 -10.20
N LYS A 260 12.82 -11.74 -8.96
CA LYS A 260 12.45 -12.99 -8.26
C LYS A 260 11.36 -13.79 -9.02
N ASN A 261 10.33 -13.11 -9.51
CA ASN A 261 9.14 -13.75 -10.10
C ASN A 261 9.29 -14.06 -11.61
N SER A 262 10.03 -13.25 -12.37
CA SER A 262 10.19 -13.46 -13.83
C SER A 262 11.17 -14.59 -14.17
N MET A 263 12.09 -14.92 -13.25
CA MET A 263 13.10 -15.96 -13.50
C MET A 263 12.51 -17.39 -13.55
N PHE A 264 11.24 -17.56 -13.15
CA PHE A 264 10.53 -18.84 -13.23
C PHE A 264 10.22 -19.30 -14.66
N TYR A 265 10.32 -18.42 -15.67
CA TYR A 265 9.86 -18.75 -17.03
C TYR A 265 10.95 -18.72 -18.12
N SER A 266 12.19 -18.26 -17.88
CA SER A 266 13.12 -18.08 -19.03
C SER A 266 14.64 -18.02 -18.78
N CYS A 267 15.25 -18.69 -17.79
CA CYS A 267 16.71 -18.58 -17.60
C CYS A 267 17.51 -19.90 -17.74
N THR A 268 18.30 -19.94 -18.80
CA THR A 268 19.43 -20.87 -19.04
C THR A 268 20.63 -20.56 -18.13
N LEU A 269 21.04 -21.56 -17.34
CA LEU A 269 22.35 -21.91 -16.74
C LEU A 269 23.32 -20.87 -16.14
N ASN A 270 23.30 -19.58 -16.47
CA ASN A 270 24.22 -18.57 -15.88
C ASN A 270 23.65 -17.82 -14.65
N THR A 271 22.54 -18.33 -14.09
CA THR A 271 21.73 -17.68 -13.04
C THR A 271 21.96 -18.24 -11.63
N PHE A 272 23.10 -18.88 -11.34
CA PHE A 272 23.31 -19.54 -10.05
C PHE A 272 23.35 -18.56 -8.85
N THR A 273 23.84 -17.32 -9.05
CA THR A 273 23.90 -16.27 -8.02
C THR A 273 22.58 -15.55 -7.77
N LEU A 274 21.62 -15.64 -8.71
CA LEU A 274 20.26 -15.10 -8.54
C LEU A 274 19.28 -16.17 -8.05
N LEU A 275 19.54 -17.44 -8.35
CA LEU A 275 18.81 -18.60 -7.82
C LEU A 275 18.87 -18.69 -6.29
N SER A 276 19.99 -18.29 -5.66
CA SER A 276 20.11 -18.26 -4.20
C SER A 276 19.20 -17.21 -3.53
N ILE A 277 18.82 -16.13 -4.24
CA ILE A 277 17.83 -15.14 -3.76
C ILE A 277 16.39 -15.65 -3.96
N ILE A 278 16.17 -16.55 -4.93
CA ILE A 278 14.85 -17.05 -5.31
C ILE A 278 14.40 -18.21 -4.41
N LEU A 279 15.33 -19.04 -3.94
CA LEU A 279 15.06 -20.14 -3.01
C LEU A 279 15.02 -19.71 -1.54
N VAL A 280 15.11 -18.41 -1.26
CA VAL A 280 15.03 -17.88 0.11
C VAL A 280 13.70 -18.34 0.73
N PRO A 281 13.73 -19.14 1.80
CA PRO A 281 12.53 -19.54 2.53
C PRO A 281 11.65 -18.33 2.86
N GLU A 282 10.33 -18.50 2.83
CA GLU A 282 9.37 -17.42 3.08
C GLU A 282 9.69 -16.66 4.38
N LYS A 283 10.09 -17.38 5.43
CA LYS A 283 10.60 -16.83 6.70
C LYS A 283 11.78 -15.88 6.54
N GLU A 284 12.83 -16.29 5.84
CA GLU A 284 14.02 -15.45 5.62
C GLU A 284 13.68 -14.21 4.80
N TYR A 285 12.80 -14.36 3.82
CA TYR A 285 12.33 -13.24 3.01
C TYR A 285 11.58 -12.20 3.85
N HIS A 286 10.62 -12.62 4.67
CA HIS A 286 9.86 -11.69 5.50
C HIS A 286 10.69 -11.09 6.63
N GLU A 287 11.67 -11.83 7.15
CA GLU A 287 12.64 -11.28 8.09
C GLU A 287 13.50 -10.19 7.43
N TRP A 288 14.02 -10.45 6.23
CA TRP A 288 14.76 -9.45 5.44
C TRP A 288 13.91 -8.22 5.14
N ARG A 289 12.65 -8.42 4.71
CA ARG A 289 11.69 -7.34 4.44
C ARG A 289 11.45 -6.49 5.68
N ALA A 290 11.10 -7.13 6.80
CA ALA A 290 10.85 -6.47 8.08
C ALA A 290 12.03 -5.60 8.50
N HIS A 291 13.23 -6.20 8.47
CA HIS A 291 14.46 -5.54 8.89
C HIS A 291 14.86 -4.39 7.96
N THR A 292 14.80 -4.60 6.64
CA THR A 292 15.13 -3.56 5.66
C THR A 292 14.20 -2.37 5.81
N ASN A 293 12.90 -2.60 5.98
CA ASN A 293 11.93 -1.51 6.17
C ASN A 293 12.08 -0.81 7.53
N GLU A 294 12.56 -1.51 8.55
CA GLU A 294 12.93 -0.89 9.83
C GLU A 294 14.10 0.08 9.65
N ILE A 295 15.17 -0.33 8.94
CA ILE A 295 16.30 0.54 8.61
C ILE A 295 15.84 1.73 7.78
N LEU A 296 15.01 1.51 6.75
CA LEU A 296 14.46 2.59 5.92
C LEU A 296 13.68 3.61 6.76
N GLN A 297 12.85 3.14 7.69
CA GLN A 297 12.11 4.02 8.58
C GLN A 297 13.04 4.83 9.48
N GLN A 298 14.13 4.24 9.98
CA GLN A 298 15.11 4.93 10.83
C GLN A 298 15.93 5.97 10.05
N CYS A 299 16.30 5.66 8.80
CA CYS A 299 17.14 6.54 7.99
C CYS A 299 16.36 7.66 7.29
N HIS A 300 15.17 7.37 6.76
CA HIS A 300 14.43 8.30 5.92
C HIS A 300 13.16 8.85 6.57
N GLY A 301 12.60 8.16 7.57
CA GLY A 301 11.27 8.47 8.07
C GLY A 301 10.19 8.35 6.99
N ILE A 302 9.02 8.91 7.24
CA ILE A 302 7.93 8.96 6.26
C ILE A 302 8.20 10.08 5.26
N ASP A 303 8.08 9.80 3.96
CA ASP A 303 8.21 10.81 2.91
C ASP A 303 7.01 11.77 2.90
N ILE A 304 7.23 13.00 3.39
CA ILE A 304 6.22 14.06 3.50
C ILE A 304 5.67 14.43 2.13
N GLU A 305 6.47 14.36 1.06
CA GLU A 305 6.01 14.66 -0.29
C GLU A 305 4.97 13.63 -0.75
N THR A 306 5.27 12.34 -0.55
CA THR A 306 4.31 11.27 -0.84
C THR A 306 3.04 11.39 -0.01
N GLN A 307 3.14 11.70 1.28
CA GLN A 307 1.98 11.90 2.16
C GLN A 307 1.10 13.07 1.68
N THR A 308 1.70 14.22 1.39
CA THR A 308 1.02 15.40 0.85
C THR A 308 0.33 15.07 -0.47
N ARG A 309 1.04 14.38 -1.37
CA ARG A 309 0.50 13.98 -2.67
C ARG A 309 -0.70 13.05 -2.52
N LEU A 310 -0.59 11.98 -1.73
CA LEU A 310 -1.68 11.02 -1.53
C LEU A 310 -2.91 11.71 -0.93
N SER A 311 -2.69 12.65 0.00
CA SER A 311 -3.76 13.47 0.59
C SER A 311 -4.42 14.37 -0.45
N HIS A 312 -3.62 15.01 -1.31
CA HIS A 312 -4.13 15.87 -2.39
C HIS A 312 -4.89 15.05 -3.45
N GLU A 313 -4.38 13.90 -3.87
CA GLU A 313 -5.03 13.01 -4.84
C GLU A 313 -6.39 12.52 -4.31
N MET A 314 -6.46 12.10 -3.04
CA MET A 314 -7.74 11.70 -2.43
C MET A 314 -8.70 12.88 -2.31
N TYR A 315 -8.23 14.04 -1.85
CA TYR A 315 -9.06 15.25 -1.75
C TYR A 315 -9.59 15.68 -3.12
N SER A 316 -8.73 15.75 -4.14
CA SER A 316 -9.09 16.12 -5.51
C SER A 316 -10.11 15.14 -6.10
N THR A 317 -10.01 13.84 -5.76
CA THR A 317 -10.98 12.84 -6.20
C THR A 317 -12.33 13.00 -5.50
N ILE A 318 -12.34 13.10 -4.18
CA ILE A 318 -13.58 13.14 -3.39
C ILE A 318 -14.31 14.48 -3.52
N SER A 319 -13.59 15.59 -3.59
CA SER A 319 -14.17 16.94 -3.69
C SER A 319 -15.06 17.12 -4.91
N GLN A 320 -14.85 16.34 -5.98
CA GLN A 320 -15.70 16.34 -7.17
C GLN A 320 -17.15 15.96 -6.87
N PHE A 321 -17.41 15.24 -5.78
CA PHE A 321 -18.73 14.77 -5.39
C PHE A 321 -19.35 15.58 -4.24
N ILE A 322 -18.62 16.58 -3.72
CA ILE A 322 -19.10 17.44 -2.65
C ILE A 322 -19.91 18.59 -3.26
N PRO A 323 -21.13 18.88 -2.78
CA PRO A 323 -21.92 20.01 -3.25
C PRO A 323 -21.11 21.32 -3.27
N ARG A 324 -21.17 22.05 -4.38
CA ARG A 324 -20.42 23.32 -4.55
C ARG A 324 -20.69 24.33 -3.43
N VAL A 325 -21.90 24.33 -2.87
CA VAL A 325 -22.29 25.17 -1.72
C VAL A 325 -21.43 24.86 -0.49
N LEU A 326 -21.07 23.60 -0.24
CA LEU A 326 -20.17 23.27 0.88
C LEU A 326 -18.72 23.69 0.57
N LEU A 327 -18.30 23.61 -0.69
CA LEU A 327 -16.95 24.00 -1.11
C LEU A 327 -16.74 25.51 -1.17
N SER A 328 -17.80 26.33 -1.23
CA SER A 328 -17.66 27.79 -1.18
C SER A 328 -17.26 28.30 0.21
N TYR A 329 -17.43 27.50 1.26
CA TYR A 329 -16.99 27.86 2.60
C TYR A 329 -15.57 27.33 2.87
N SER A 330 -14.61 28.24 2.98
CA SER A 330 -13.19 27.91 3.25
C SER A 330 -13.01 27.04 4.51
N THR A 331 -13.83 27.26 5.54
CA THR A 331 -13.85 26.44 6.76
C THR A 331 -14.17 24.98 6.48
N HIS A 332 -15.20 24.69 5.67
CA HIS A 332 -15.57 23.31 5.32
C HIS A 332 -14.48 22.65 4.48
N VAL A 333 -13.92 23.36 3.50
CA VAL A 333 -12.77 22.89 2.72
C VAL A 333 -11.61 22.49 3.63
N GLY A 334 -11.23 23.36 4.58
CA GLY A 334 -10.15 23.09 5.52
C GLY A 334 -10.45 21.93 6.48
N ILE A 335 -11.71 21.69 6.85
CA ILE A 335 -12.08 20.50 7.65
C ILE A 335 -11.93 19.24 6.81
N ILE A 336 -12.48 19.21 5.59
CA ILE A 336 -12.40 18.05 4.70
C ILE A 336 -10.94 17.70 4.40
N GLN A 337 -10.11 18.69 4.05
CA GLN A 337 -8.68 18.47 3.80
C GLN A 337 -7.96 17.88 5.02
N ARG A 338 -8.20 18.42 6.22
CA ARG A 338 -7.62 17.87 7.46
C ARG A 338 -8.11 16.45 7.75
N SER A 339 -9.39 16.16 7.52
CA SER A 339 -9.94 14.81 7.67
C SER A 339 -9.30 13.81 6.69
N MET A 340 -9.11 14.20 5.43
CA MET A 340 -8.43 13.38 4.42
C MET A 340 -6.97 13.11 4.79
N ALA A 341 -6.24 14.16 5.18
CA ALA A 341 -4.86 14.01 5.66
C ALA A 341 -4.80 13.08 6.88
N GLY A 342 -5.73 13.22 7.84
CA GLY A 342 -5.83 12.33 8.99
C GLY A 342 -6.06 10.86 8.62
N ILE A 343 -6.89 10.60 7.61
CA ILE A 343 -7.13 9.25 7.06
C ILE A 343 -5.85 8.69 6.42
N ILE A 344 -5.18 9.48 5.57
CA ILE A 344 -3.92 9.08 4.93
C ILE A 344 -2.84 8.78 5.96
N ASN A 345 -2.70 9.63 6.99
CA ASN A 345 -1.70 9.44 8.04
C ASN A 345 -1.88 8.11 8.76
N LYS A 346 -3.13 7.77 9.11
CA LYS A 346 -3.46 6.48 9.75
C LYS A 346 -3.17 5.29 8.85
N ALA A 347 -3.48 5.41 7.56
CA ALA A 347 -3.18 4.36 6.59
C ALA A 347 -1.67 4.17 6.38
N ILE A 348 -0.89 5.27 6.33
CA ILE A 348 0.57 5.24 6.26
C ILE A 348 1.16 4.58 7.51
N GLU A 349 0.69 4.95 8.70
CA GLU A 349 1.12 4.35 9.96
C GLU A 349 0.91 2.83 9.97
N LEU A 350 -0.26 2.37 9.54
CA LEU A 350 -0.55 0.94 9.36
C LEU A 350 0.38 0.29 8.33
N ALA A 351 0.64 0.94 7.20
CA ALA A 351 1.53 0.41 6.17
C ALA A 351 2.99 0.28 6.65
N VAL A 352 3.47 1.22 7.47
CA VAL A 352 4.78 1.12 8.13
C VAL A 352 4.81 -0.11 9.03
N ILE A 353 3.80 -0.29 9.90
CA ILE A 353 3.67 -1.47 10.77
C ILE A 353 3.66 -2.76 9.95
N PHE A 354 2.87 -2.82 8.88
CA PHE A 354 2.75 -4.02 8.04
C PHE A 354 4.06 -4.42 7.36
N ASN A 355 4.89 -3.44 7.02
CA ASN A 355 6.17 -3.67 6.38
C ASN A 355 7.31 -4.00 7.35
N GLN A 356 7.24 -3.50 8.58
CA GLN A 356 8.21 -3.78 9.65
C GLN A 356 7.91 -5.09 10.38
N SER A 357 6.70 -5.60 10.23
CA SER A 357 6.28 -6.88 10.82
C SER A 357 6.87 -8.07 10.06
N ARG A 358 7.17 -9.14 10.78
CA ARG A 358 7.57 -10.42 10.18
C ARG A 358 6.38 -11.21 9.63
N CYS A 359 5.19 -11.05 10.20
CA CYS A 359 3.95 -11.56 9.58
C CYS A 359 3.53 -10.71 8.37
N VAL A 360 2.65 -11.29 7.55
CA VAL A 360 2.06 -10.62 6.39
C VAL A 360 0.67 -10.14 6.74
N TYR A 361 0.38 -8.88 6.47
CA TYR A 361 -0.97 -8.33 6.53
C TYR A 361 -1.50 -8.16 5.12
N GLU A 362 -2.64 -8.79 4.85
CA GLU A 362 -3.37 -8.67 3.60
C GLU A 362 -4.65 -7.87 3.84
N VAL A 363 -4.83 -6.82 3.04
CA VAL A 363 -6.07 -6.04 3.02
C VAL A 363 -7.03 -6.72 2.06
N LYS A 364 -8.08 -7.33 2.62
CA LYS A 364 -9.10 -8.06 1.85
C LYS A 364 -10.12 -7.07 1.30
N MET A 365 -10.01 -6.81 0.01
CA MET A 365 -11.06 -6.14 -0.77
C MET A 365 -12.09 -7.19 -1.23
N VAL A 366 -13.36 -6.79 -1.32
CA VAL A 366 -14.47 -7.64 -1.77
C VAL A 366 -15.08 -7.04 -3.04
N ALA A 367 -15.20 -7.85 -4.08
CA ALA A 367 -15.78 -7.42 -5.34
C ALA A 367 -17.30 -7.57 -5.35
N HIS A 368 -17.98 -6.79 -6.19
CA HIS A 368 -19.39 -7.00 -6.50
C HIS A 368 -19.61 -8.42 -7.05
N GLY A 369 -20.64 -9.10 -6.56
CA GLY A 369 -20.98 -10.48 -6.94
C GLY A 369 -20.11 -11.55 -6.28
N GLU A 370 -19.12 -11.19 -5.45
CA GLU A 370 -18.37 -12.16 -4.66
C GLU A 370 -19.33 -12.88 -3.68
N ARG A 371 -19.18 -14.21 -3.57
CA ARG A 371 -20.00 -15.00 -2.66
C ARG A 371 -19.70 -14.59 -1.22
N PHE A 372 -20.75 -14.32 -0.45
CA PHE A 372 -20.62 -13.97 0.95
C PHE A 372 -19.91 -15.08 1.74
N SER A 373 -18.93 -14.69 2.55
CA SER A 373 -18.16 -15.60 3.40
C SER A 373 -18.23 -15.16 4.85
N PRO A 374 -18.99 -15.83 5.74
CA PRO A 374 -19.13 -15.41 7.14
C PRO A 374 -17.81 -15.45 7.92
N ARG A 375 -16.78 -16.13 7.39
CA ARG A 375 -15.43 -16.16 7.96
C ARG A 375 -14.67 -14.85 7.76
N THR A 376 -14.86 -14.18 6.63
CA THR A 376 -14.06 -13.00 6.21
C THR A 376 -14.88 -11.73 6.01
N MET A 377 -16.21 -11.85 6.06
CA MET A 377 -17.17 -10.80 5.79
C MET A 377 -18.25 -10.77 6.87
N GLU A 378 -18.82 -9.60 7.08
CA GLU A 378 -19.98 -9.38 7.94
C GLU A 378 -20.93 -8.37 7.29
N TYR A 379 -22.23 -8.55 7.53
CA TYR A 379 -23.26 -7.58 7.17
C TYR A 379 -23.57 -6.68 8.37
N ASN A 380 -24.11 -5.47 8.11
CA ASN A 380 -24.64 -4.63 9.19
C ASN A 380 -25.93 -5.19 9.81
N GLU A 381 -26.69 -5.98 9.04
CA GLU A 381 -27.98 -6.55 9.45
C GLU A 381 -28.06 -8.01 9.01
N GLU A 382 -29.02 -8.76 9.53
CA GLU A 382 -29.19 -10.18 9.23
C GLU A 382 -29.75 -10.37 7.81
N TYR A 383 -28.85 -10.45 6.83
CA TYR A 383 -29.18 -10.72 5.43
C TYR A 383 -28.84 -12.15 5.02
N ASN A 384 -29.75 -12.77 4.29
CA ASN A 384 -29.60 -14.10 3.71
C ASN A 384 -29.14 -14.08 2.23
N THR A 385 -28.61 -12.96 1.75
CA THR A 385 -28.17 -12.86 0.35
C THR A 385 -26.85 -13.63 0.15
N PRO A 386 -26.77 -14.51 -0.86
CA PRO A 386 -25.57 -15.28 -1.13
C PRO A 386 -24.43 -14.45 -1.75
N GLY A 387 -24.74 -13.28 -2.31
CA GLY A 387 -23.79 -12.39 -3.00
C GLY A 387 -23.61 -11.06 -2.28
N VAL A 388 -22.42 -10.49 -2.43
CA VAL A 388 -22.06 -9.15 -1.96
C VAL A 388 -22.33 -8.12 -3.05
N ASP A 389 -23.15 -7.12 -2.75
CA ASP A 389 -23.37 -6.03 -3.70
C ASP A 389 -22.33 -4.94 -3.56
N LEU A 390 -21.99 -4.51 -2.34
CA LEU A 390 -21.01 -3.46 -2.06
C LEU A 390 -20.13 -3.78 -0.84
N MET A 391 -18.83 -3.54 -0.96
CA MET A 391 -17.90 -3.55 0.17
C MET A 391 -17.86 -2.17 0.85
N ILE A 392 -18.46 -2.01 2.02
CA ILE A 392 -18.43 -0.75 2.78
C ILE A 392 -17.04 -0.51 3.39
N SER A 393 -16.43 -1.55 3.97
CA SER A 393 -15.10 -1.47 4.55
C SER A 393 -14.25 -2.69 4.23
N ALA A 394 -12.96 -2.48 4.03
CA ALA A 394 -12.03 -3.57 3.77
C ALA A 394 -11.75 -4.38 5.04
N GLY A 395 -11.54 -5.69 4.85
CA GLY A 395 -11.09 -6.60 5.89
C GLY A 395 -9.56 -6.60 6.04
N LEU A 396 -9.08 -7.16 7.14
CA LEU A 396 -7.67 -7.33 7.44
C LEU A 396 -7.40 -8.79 7.84
N ILE A 397 -6.53 -9.44 7.08
CA ILE A 397 -6.10 -10.82 7.30
C ILE A 397 -4.60 -10.82 7.63
N LYS A 398 -4.20 -11.62 8.60
CA LYS A 398 -2.81 -11.85 8.98
C LYS A 398 -2.39 -13.27 8.61
N TYR A 399 -1.20 -13.40 8.04
CA TYR A 399 -0.54 -14.68 7.77
C TYR A 399 0.77 -14.75 8.55
N GLY A 400 0.99 -15.89 9.20
CA GLY A 400 2.11 -16.10 10.09
C GLY A 400 1.99 -15.35 11.42
N ASN A 401 2.82 -15.78 12.38
CA ASN A 401 2.90 -15.18 13.70
C ASN A 401 3.95 -14.04 13.74
N SER A 402 4.05 -13.34 14.88
CA SER A 402 4.98 -12.20 15.05
C SER A 402 6.46 -12.61 15.02
N LYS A 403 6.78 -13.89 15.11
CA LYS A 403 8.15 -14.42 14.97
C LYS A 403 8.54 -14.66 13.50
N GLY A 404 7.58 -14.57 12.58
CA GLY A 404 7.77 -14.90 11.17
C GLY A 404 7.75 -16.40 10.91
N GLU A 405 6.81 -17.10 11.53
CA GLU A 405 6.59 -18.55 11.39
C GLU A 405 5.11 -18.80 11.08
N ASP A 406 4.75 -20.01 10.65
CA ASP A 406 3.36 -20.44 10.39
C ASP A 406 2.60 -19.63 9.33
N TYR A 407 3.25 -19.26 8.21
CA TYR A 407 2.61 -18.47 7.14
C TYR A 407 1.43 -19.16 6.44
N ASP A 408 1.30 -20.47 6.60
CA ASP A 408 0.13 -21.26 6.19
C ASP A 408 -1.11 -20.98 7.05
N GLN A 409 -0.92 -20.47 8.27
CA GLN A 409 -2.01 -20.07 9.15
C GLN A 409 -2.49 -18.67 8.81
N ARG A 410 -3.81 -18.57 8.57
CA ARG A 410 -4.49 -17.29 8.35
C ARG A 410 -5.38 -16.93 9.53
N LEU A 411 -5.24 -15.72 10.03
CA LEU A 411 -6.06 -15.13 11.08
C LEU A 411 -6.82 -13.91 10.52
N VAL A 412 -8.15 -13.93 10.64
CA VAL A 412 -8.97 -12.76 10.27
C VAL A 412 -9.00 -11.82 11.46
N LEU A 413 -8.28 -10.70 11.37
CA LEU A 413 -8.24 -9.68 12.42
C LEU A 413 -9.48 -8.79 12.35
N VAL A 414 -9.88 -8.41 11.13
CA VAL A 414 -11.07 -7.60 10.89
C VAL A 414 -11.80 -8.15 9.67
N LYS A 415 -13.10 -8.42 9.80
CA LYS A 415 -13.95 -8.82 8.67
C LYS A 415 -14.24 -7.63 7.77
N SER A 416 -14.41 -7.89 6.48
CA SER A 416 -14.88 -6.87 5.53
C SER A 416 -16.35 -6.58 5.82
N LEU A 417 -16.70 -5.31 6.00
CA LEU A 417 -18.11 -4.93 6.12
C LEU A 417 -18.70 -4.81 4.73
N VAL A 418 -19.74 -5.58 4.46
CA VAL A 418 -20.41 -5.65 3.16
C VAL A 418 -21.89 -5.29 3.29
N CYS A 419 -22.52 -4.92 2.19
CA CYS A 419 -23.93 -4.57 2.10
C CYS A 419 -24.55 -5.29 0.91
N PRO A 420 -25.74 -5.91 1.06
CA PRO A 420 -26.56 -6.22 -0.08
C PRO A 420 -27.25 -4.96 -0.58
N PHE A 421 -27.60 -4.95 -1.86
CA PHE A 421 -28.48 -3.96 -2.44
C PHE A 421 -29.91 -4.41 -2.16
N VAL A 422 -30.57 -3.71 -1.25
CA VAL A 422 -32.01 -3.83 -1.07
C VAL A 422 -32.62 -2.91 -2.11
N ALA A 423 -33.22 -3.49 -3.15
CA ALA A 423 -34.13 -2.71 -3.98
C ALA A 423 -35.24 -2.21 -3.05
N ASP A 424 -35.51 -0.91 -3.09
CA ASP A 424 -36.70 -0.40 -2.44
C ASP A 424 -37.86 -1.02 -3.24
N ASP A 425 -38.37 -2.16 -2.78
CA ASP A 425 -39.36 -2.97 -3.46
C ASP A 425 -40.72 -2.26 -3.55
N GLY A 426 -40.72 -0.93 -3.43
CA GLY A 426 -41.89 -0.08 -3.48
C GLY A 426 -43.04 -0.72 -2.74
N GLU A 427 -42.78 -1.25 -1.53
CA GLU A 427 -43.86 -1.61 -0.60
C GLU A 427 -44.67 -0.34 -0.53
N SER A 428 -45.76 -0.38 -1.30
CA SER A 428 -46.71 0.68 -1.35
C SER A 428 -47.09 0.82 0.10
N LEU A 429 -46.77 1.97 0.68
CA LEU A 429 -47.60 2.53 1.71
C LEU A 429 -48.96 2.76 1.04
N ASP A 430 -49.64 1.67 0.68
CA ASP A 430 -51.07 1.59 0.74
C ASP A 430 -51.34 1.79 2.22
N GLU A 431 -51.34 3.07 2.59
CA GLU A 431 -52.02 3.57 3.76
C GLU A 431 -53.36 2.83 3.75
N GLU A 432 -53.45 1.77 4.55
CA GLU A 432 -54.69 1.35 5.14
C GLU A 432 -55.18 2.56 5.91
N SER A 433 -55.80 3.48 5.18
CA SER A 433 -56.87 4.38 5.59
C SER A 433 -58.01 3.48 6.05
N SER A 434 -57.76 2.72 7.10
CA SER A 434 -58.76 2.15 7.97
C SER A 434 -59.30 3.35 8.73
N GLY A 435 -60.33 3.96 8.13
CA GLY A 435 -61.11 5.01 8.73
C GLY A 435 -61.56 4.57 10.12
N SER A 436 -60.88 5.06 11.15
CA SER A 436 -61.41 5.11 12.50
C SER A 436 -62.36 6.30 12.53
N SER A 437 -63.63 6.06 12.20
CA SER A 437 -64.73 6.95 12.54
C SER A 437 -64.81 7.03 14.06
N CYS A 438 -64.24 8.09 14.64
CA CYS A 438 -64.58 8.49 15.98
C CYS A 438 -65.88 9.29 15.87
N ASP A 439 -66.98 8.63 16.22
CA ASP A 439 -68.26 9.26 16.48
C ASP A 439 -68.09 10.38 17.52
N GLU A 440 -68.57 11.57 17.17
CA GLU A 440 -68.75 12.70 18.07
C GLU A 440 -69.97 12.43 18.96
N GLU A 441 -69.75 12.01 20.21
CA GLU A 441 -70.74 12.18 21.28
C GLU A 441 -70.63 13.61 21.84
N MET A 442 -71.58 14.45 21.45
CA MET A 442 -71.94 15.71 22.10
C MET A 442 -72.66 15.39 23.41
N ASP A 443 -72.03 15.67 24.54
CA ASP A 443 -72.74 15.84 25.81
C ASP A 443 -72.98 17.34 26.06
N GLU A 444 -74.26 17.71 26.06
CA GLU A 444 -74.81 18.92 26.65
C GLU A 444 -74.85 18.76 28.18
N GLU A 445 -74.22 19.67 28.94
CA GLU A 445 -74.77 20.30 30.16
C GLU A 445 -73.96 21.51 30.62
#